data_AF-A0A535MQ50-F1
#
_entry.id   AF-A0A535MQ50-F1
#
_cell.length_a   1.000
_cell.length_b   1.000
_cell.length_c   1.000
_cell.angle_alpha   90.00
_cell.angle_beta   90.00
_cell.angle_gamma   90.00
#
_symmetry.space_group_name_H-M   'P 1'
#
loop_
_entity.id
_entity.type
_entity.pdbx_description
1 polymer ?
#
loop_
_entity_poly.entity_id
_entity_poly.type
_entity_poly.pdbx_seq_one_letter_code
_entity_poly.pdbx_strand_id
1 'polypeptide(L)'
;MDAVNAFATALRALADQVFLDLGNQPSPFVPPILRQADVILVVVEPEVMCVELSVHLLERMQKGGILTDRIVISNPHGSLQLSRAEVETALQVPMIAAIPYQLDEFSAASKRRAPLVLQQAQSVA
;
A
#
# COMPACT_ATOMS: atom_id res chain seq x y z
N MET A 1 -4.63 23.60 7.87
CA MET A 1 -3.58 22.72 8.44
C MET A 1 -4.03 22.16 9.79
N ASP A 2 -4.61 22.99 10.65
CA ASP A 2 -5.01 22.62 12.02
C ASP A 2 -5.97 21.41 12.12
N ALA A 3 -6.96 21.31 11.24
CA ALA A 3 -7.91 20.18 11.28
C ALA A 3 -7.26 18.82 11.00
N VAL A 4 -6.28 18.75 10.09
CA VAL A 4 -5.59 17.49 9.76
C VAL A 4 -4.61 17.11 10.88
N ASN A 5 -3.94 18.10 11.47
CA ASN A 5 -3.06 17.86 12.63
C ASN A 5 -3.87 17.38 13.84
N ALA A 6 -5.02 17.99 14.11
CA ALA A 6 -5.94 17.55 15.16
C ALA A 6 -6.44 16.12 14.89
N PHE A 7 -6.81 15.81 13.64
CA PHE A 7 -7.23 14.47 13.24
C PHE A 7 -6.15 13.42 13.45
N ALA A 8 -4.92 13.67 12.98
CA ALA A 8 -3.81 12.74 13.17
C ALA A 8 -3.41 12.58 14.65
N THR A 9 -3.45 13.67 15.43
CA THR A 9 -3.21 13.62 16.88
C THR A 9 -4.26 12.76 17.57
N ALA A 10 -5.53 12.92 17.22
CA ALA A 10 -6.60 12.10 17.75
C ALA A 10 -6.42 10.62 17.38
N LEU A 11 -6.06 10.31 16.13
CA LEU A 11 -5.77 8.95 15.70
C LEU A 11 -4.63 8.31 16.50
N ARG A 12 -3.52 9.04 16.69
CA ARG A 12 -2.36 8.57 17.47
C ARG A 12 -2.69 8.27 18.93
N ALA A 13 -3.72 8.88 19.49
CA ALA A 13 -4.16 8.61 20.86
C ALA A 13 -5.06 7.38 21.00
N LEU A 14 -5.54 6.78 19.90
CA LEU A 14 -6.50 5.66 19.94
C LEU A 14 -5.84 4.29 20.06
N ALA A 15 -4.61 4.12 19.56
CA ALA A 15 -3.91 2.84 19.55
C ALA A 15 -2.40 3.05 19.37
N ASP A 16 -1.61 2.05 19.77
CA ASP A 16 -0.16 2.03 19.56
C ASP A 16 0.22 2.02 18.07
N GLN A 17 -0.64 1.45 17.23
CA GLN A 17 -0.48 1.40 15.78
C GLN A 17 -1.81 1.71 15.08
N VAL A 18 -1.75 2.61 14.10
CA VAL A 18 -2.90 3.01 13.29
C VAL A 18 -2.58 2.74 11.82
N PHE A 19 -3.43 1.94 11.18
CA PHE A 19 -3.37 1.68 9.75
C PHE A 19 -4.47 2.49 9.06
N LEU A 20 -4.10 3.26 8.04
CA LEU A 20 -5.02 4.05 7.24
C LEU A 20 -5.03 3.54 5.81
N ASP A 21 -6.19 3.05 5.36
CA ASP A 21 -6.43 2.80 3.94
C ASP A 21 -6.91 4.10 3.29
N LEU A 22 -6.10 4.61 2.35
CA LEU A 22 -6.34 5.88 1.67
C LEU A 22 -6.93 5.69 0.25
N GLY A 23 -7.12 4.44 -0.19
CA GLY A 23 -7.56 4.12 -1.54
C GLY A 23 -6.61 4.61 -2.63
N ASN A 24 -7.11 4.67 -3.87
CA ASN A 24 -6.32 5.04 -5.06
C ASN A 24 -6.76 6.36 -5.71
N GLN A 25 -7.74 7.06 -5.12
CA GLN A 25 -8.30 8.29 -5.69
C GLN A 25 -7.58 9.54 -5.16
N PRO A 26 -7.34 10.55 -6.01
CA PRO A 26 -6.74 11.80 -5.57
C PRO A 26 -7.71 12.54 -4.64
N SER A 27 -7.26 12.79 -3.41
CA SER A 27 -8.02 13.52 -2.39
C SER A 27 -7.16 14.61 -1.77
N PRO A 28 -7.70 15.83 -1.56
CA PRO A 28 -6.96 16.91 -0.90
C PRO A 28 -6.59 16.58 0.55
N PHE A 29 -7.25 15.58 1.16
CA PHE A 29 -6.98 15.12 2.51
C PHE A 29 -5.77 14.17 2.61
N VAL A 30 -5.41 13.50 1.51
CA VAL A 30 -4.37 12.46 1.52
C VAL A 30 -2.97 13.04 1.75
N PRO A 31 -2.50 14.08 1.03
CA PRO A 31 -1.14 14.59 1.23
C PRO A 31 -0.86 15.10 2.66
N PRO A 32 -1.76 15.85 3.31
CA PRO A 32 -1.57 16.24 4.72
C PRO A 32 -1.52 15.07 5.70
N ILE A 33 -2.24 13.97 5.44
CA ILE A 33 -2.20 12.75 6.27
C ILE A 33 -0.87 12.02 6.06
N LEU A 34 -0.45 11.83 4.80
CA LEU A 34 0.81 11.17 4.45
C LEU A 34 2.03 11.87 5.07
N ARG A 35 2.04 13.22 5.14
CA ARG A 35 3.11 13.97 5.82
C ARG A 35 3.22 13.70 7.32
N GLN A 36 2.17 13.19 7.93
CA GLN A 36 2.13 12.85 9.35
C GLN A 36 2.32 11.36 9.60
N ALA A 37 2.40 10.54 8.54
CA ALA A 37 2.60 9.10 8.66
C ALA A 37 4.05 8.81 9.06
N ASP A 38 4.24 7.85 9.97
CA ASP A 38 5.57 7.37 10.35
C ASP A 38 6.15 6.41 9.30
N VAL A 39 5.26 5.72 8.56
CA VAL A 39 5.59 4.80 7.47
C VAL A 39 4.53 4.93 6.39
N ILE A 40 4.97 5.00 5.13
CA ILE A 40 4.08 4.94 3.97
C ILE A 40 4.34 3.64 3.21
N LEU A 41 3.27 2.89 2.98
CA LEU A 41 3.26 1.70 2.15
C LEU A 41 2.50 2.00 0.86
N VAL A 42 3.13 1.77 -0.28
CA VAL A 42 2.46 1.82 -1.59
C VAL A 42 2.23 0.39 -2.05
N VAL A 43 0.98 0.06 -2.38
CA VAL A 43 0.62 -1.24 -2.94
C VAL A 43 0.57 -1.11 -4.46
N VAL A 44 1.38 -1.91 -5.16
CA VAL A 44 1.51 -1.85 -6.62
C VAL A 44 1.28 -3.23 -7.22
N GLU A 45 0.47 -3.30 -8.27
CA GLU A 45 0.40 -4.48 -9.12
C GLU A 45 1.51 -4.40 -10.17
N PRO A 46 2.30 -5.46 -10.43
CA PRO A 46 3.35 -5.46 -11.46
C PRO A 46 2.77 -5.55 -12.89
N GLU A 47 1.67 -4.85 -13.14
CA GLU A 47 1.19 -4.53 -14.47
C GLU A 47 1.88 -3.22 -14.94
N VAL A 48 2.29 -3.16 -16.20
CA VAL A 48 3.01 -2.00 -16.77
C VAL A 48 2.29 -0.67 -16.48
N MET A 49 0.98 -0.60 -16.74
CA MET A 49 0.20 0.62 -16.51
C MET A 49 0.13 1.01 -15.03
N CYS A 50 -0.02 0.03 -14.12
CA CYS A 50 -0.05 0.28 -12.68
C CYS A 50 1.29 0.82 -12.19
N VAL A 51 2.40 0.28 -12.70
CA VAL A 51 3.75 0.72 -12.37
C VAL A 51 4.01 2.13 -12.90
N GLU A 52 3.64 2.45 -14.14
CA GLU A 52 3.77 3.81 -14.70
C GLU A 52 2.98 4.85 -13.90
N LEU A 53 1.72 4.55 -13.53
CA LEU A 53 0.92 5.43 -12.69
C LEU A 53 1.53 5.60 -11.29
N SER A 54 2.11 4.54 -10.75
CA SER A 54 2.79 4.56 -9.45
C SER A 54 4.05 5.42 -9.49
N VAL A 55 4.83 5.41 -10.59
CA VAL A 55 5.96 6.35 -10.78
C VAL A 55 5.49 7.79 -10.65
N HIS A 56 4.43 8.17 -11.37
CA HIS A 56 3.91 9.54 -11.32
C HIS A 56 3.36 9.93 -9.94
N LEU A 57 2.76 8.99 -9.22
CA LEU A 57 2.32 9.20 -7.84
C LEU A 57 3.53 9.48 -6.92
N LEU A 58 4.56 8.65 -6.99
CA LEU A 58 5.77 8.80 -6.18
C LEU A 58 6.50 10.11 -6.48
N GLU A 59 6.64 10.48 -7.76
CA GLU A 59 7.23 11.77 -8.14
C GLU A 59 6.44 12.96 -7.57
N ARG A 60 5.10 12.89 -7.60
CA ARG A 60 4.25 13.94 -7.01
C ARG A 60 4.39 14.01 -5.49
N MET A 61 4.48 12.87 -4.83
CA MET A 61 4.72 12.78 -3.39
C MET A 61 6.07 13.40 -3.03
N GLN A 62 7.14 13.01 -3.73
CA GLN A 62 8.49 13.55 -3.53
C GLN A 62 8.53 15.07 -3.74
N LYS A 63 7.96 15.58 -4.85
CA LYS A 63 7.83 17.03 -5.10
C LYS A 63 7.02 17.74 -4.01
N GLY A 64 6.07 17.04 -3.38
CA GLY A 64 5.25 17.53 -2.28
C GLY A 64 5.88 17.42 -0.89
N GLY A 65 7.15 16.98 -0.80
CA GLY A 65 7.88 16.77 0.45
C GLY A 65 7.48 15.53 1.22
N ILE A 66 6.85 14.55 0.56
CA ILE A 66 6.41 13.28 1.14
C ILE A 66 7.37 12.20 0.64
N LEU A 67 8.18 11.66 1.53
CA LEU A 67 9.11 10.57 1.22
C LEU A 67 8.41 9.23 1.47
N THR A 68 8.45 8.34 0.49
CA THR A 68 7.94 6.98 0.62
C THR A 68 9.09 6.07 1.00
N ASP A 69 8.96 5.36 2.12
CA ASP A 69 10.05 4.51 2.61
C ASP A 69 10.04 3.11 1.98
N ARG A 70 8.86 2.57 1.62
CA ARG A 70 8.69 1.13 1.31
C ARG A 70 7.53 0.87 0.33
N ILE A 71 7.68 -0.18 -0.50
CA ILE A 71 6.63 -0.66 -1.42
C ILE A 71 6.27 -2.11 -1.12
N VAL A 72 4.98 -2.42 -1.21
CA VAL A 72 4.42 -3.78 -1.20
C VAL A 72 3.92 -4.09 -2.60
N ILE A 73 4.38 -5.20 -3.18
CA ILE A 73 3.85 -5.64 -4.47
C ILE A 73 2.67 -6.58 -4.22
N SER A 74 1.51 -6.24 -4.77
CA SER A 74 0.39 -7.17 -4.87
C SER A 74 0.59 -7.98 -6.14
N ASN A 75 0.85 -9.28 -6.02
CA ASN A 75 1.09 -10.13 -7.18
C ASN A 75 -0.20 -10.18 -8.04
N PRO A 76 -0.16 -9.90 -9.34
CA PRO A 76 -1.33 -9.92 -10.19
C PRO A 76 -1.58 -11.33 -10.71
N HIS A 77 -2.72 -11.47 -11.38
CA HIS A 77 -2.97 -12.52 -12.33
C HIS A 77 -2.77 -11.98 -13.75
N GLY A 78 -2.02 -12.69 -14.60
CA GLY A 78 -1.88 -12.32 -16.01
C GLY A 78 -0.53 -12.67 -16.63
N SER A 79 -0.47 -12.62 -17.96
CA SER A 79 0.69 -13.01 -18.78
C SER A 79 1.68 -11.87 -19.08
N LEU A 80 1.37 -10.62 -18.69
CA LEU A 80 2.20 -9.43 -18.91
C LEU A 80 2.55 -8.77 -17.57
N GLN A 81 3.41 -9.44 -16.80
CA GLN A 81 3.83 -8.94 -15.50
C GLN A 81 5.31 -8.58 -15.52
N LEU A 82 5.63 -7.45 -14.92
CA LEU A 82 6.99 -7.08 -14.62
C LEU A 82 7.53 -7.95 -13.48
N SER A 83 8.79 -8.35 -13.59
CA SER A 83 9.51 -8.96 -12.49
C SER A 83 9.67 -7.98 -11.33
N ARG A 84 9.91 -8.52 -10.12
CA ARG A 84 10.25 -7.71 -8.94
C ARG A 84 11.35 -6.68 -9.24
N ALA A 85 12.41 -7.11 -9.92
CA ALA A 85 13.55 -6.26 -10.22
C ALA A 85 13.17 -5.11 -11.16
N GLU A 86 12.32 -5.36 -12.15
CA GLU A 86 11.81 -4.32 -13.05
C GLU A 86 10.94 -3.30 -12.30
N VAL A 87 10.09 -3.74 -11.38
CA VAL A 87 9.28 -2.84 -10.56
C VAL A 87 10.14 -2.01 -9.60
N GLU A 88 11.06 -2.63 -8.86
CA GLU A 88 11.98 -1.91 -7.96
C GLU A 88 12.82 -0.90 -8.74
N THR A 89 13.29 -1.26 -9.94
CA THR A 89 14.05 -0.35 -10.82
C THR A 89 13.20 0.83 -11.28
N ALA A 90 11.96 0.58 -11.71
CA ALA A 90 11.06 1.62 -12.20
C ALA A 90 10.66 2.60 -11.08
N LEU A 91 10.36 2.09 -9.88
CA LEU A 91 9.86 2.90 -8.77
C LEU A 91 10.98 3.52 -7.92
N GLN A 92 12.23 3.05 -8.06
CA GLN A 92 13.40 3.49 -7.28
C GLN A 92 13.22 3.39 -5.76
N VAL A 93 12.38 2.45 -5.30
CA VAL A 93 12.11 2.20 -3.87
C VAL A 93 12.17 0.69 -3.63
N PRO A 94 12.75 0.22 -2.52
CA PRO A 94 12.85 -1.20 -2.23
C PRO A 94 11.48 -1.86 -2.00
N MET A 95 11.30 -3.06 -2.54
CA MET A 95 10.16 -3.91 -2.20
C MET A 95 10.43 -4.63 -0.87
N ILE A 96 9.47 -4.54 0.05
CA ILE A 96 9.56 -5.19 1.36
C ILE A 96 8.78 -6.49 1.46
N ALA A 97 7.80 -6.69 0.56
CA ALA A 97 6.93 -7.86 0.56
C ALA A 97 6.27 -8.05 -0.81
N ALA A 98 5.90 -9.30 -1.09
CA ALA A 98 5.02 -9.68 -2.20
C ALA A 98 3.81 -10.44 -1.65
N ILE A 99 2.60 -10.05 -2.05
CA ILE A 99 1.35 -10.74 -1.67
C ILE A 99 0.96 -11.65 -2.84
N PRO A 100 1.01 -12.99 -2.69
CA PRO A 100 0.78 -13.91 -3.79
C PRO A 100 -0.68 -13.92 -4.26
N TYR A 101 -0.82 -14.25 -5.55
CA TYR A 101 -2.06 -14.57 -6.25
C TYR A 101 -2.91 -15.65 -5.55
N GLN A 102 -3.96 -15.37 -4.78
CA GLN A 102 -4.81 -16.42 -4.17
C GLN A 102 -6.32 -16.14 -4.31
N LEU A 103 -6.88 -16.15 -5.54
CA LEU A 103 -8.29 -15.79 -5.81
C LEU A 103 -9.29 -16.49 -4.90
N ASP A 104 -9.20 -17.82 -4.79
CA ASP A 104 -10.17 -18.61 -4.04
C ASP A 104 -10.09 -18.30 -2.54
N GLU A 105 -8.87 -18.12 -2.02
CA GLU A 105 -8.64 -17.81 -0.62
C GLU A 105 -9.11 -16.39 -0.28
N PHE A 106 -8.79 -15.39 -1.11
CA PHE A 106 -9.27 -14.01 -0.94
C PHE A 106 -10.79 -13.92 -1.07
N SER A 107 -11.38 -14.65 -2.02
CA SER A 107 -12.84 -14.73 -2.21
C SER A 107 -13.51 -15.37 -1.00
N ALA A 108 -12.96 -16.46 -0.46
CA ALA A 108 -13.47 -17.12 0.74
C ALA A 108 -13.35 -16.23 1.99
N ALA A 109 -12.20 -15.57 2.19
CA ALA A 109 -11.97 -14.62 3.28
C ALA A 109 -12.98 -13.45 3.23
N SER A 110 -13.20 -12.89 2.04
CA SER A 110 -14.16 -11.81 1.83
C SER A 110 -15.59 -12.23 2.18
N LYS A 111 -16.03 -13.40 1.70
CA LYS A 111 -17.37 -13.96 2.01
C LYS A 111 -17.56 -14.20 3.51
N ARG A 112 -16.50 -14.62 4.21
CA ARG A 112 -16.52 -14.90 5.64
C ARG A 112 -16.32 -13.66 6.52
N ARG A 113 -16.00 -12.49 5.92
CA ARG A 113 -15.66 -11.24 6.64
C ARG A 113 -14.54 -11.44 7.67
N ALA A 114 -13.57 -12.30 7.35
CA ALA A 114 -12.46 -12.62 8.22
C ALA A 114 -11.14 -12.51 7.43
N PRO A 115 -10.12 -11.79 7.94
CA PRO A 115 -8.83 -11.67 7.28
C PRO A 115 -8.21 -13.03 6.98
N LEU A 116 -7.59 -13.18 5.80
CA LEU A 116 -6.97 -14.42 5.35
C LEU A 116 -5.92 -14.96 6.33
N VAL A 117 -5.14 -14.06 6.94
CA VAL A 117 -4.09 -14.39 7.91
C VAL A 117 -4.60 -15.14 9.14
N LEU A 118 -5.89 -14.98 9.51
CA LEU A 118 -6.48 -15.73 10.62
C LEU A 118 -6.77 -17.19 10.24
N GLN A 119 -6.88 -17.49 8.94
CA GLN A 119 -7.13 -18.83 8.42
C GLN A 119 -5.81 -19.56 8.12
N GLN A 120 -4.81 -18.83 7.62
CA GLN A 120 -3.49 -19.38 7.29
C GLN A 120 -2.60 -19.66 8.50
N ALA A 121 -2.94 -19.18 9.71
CA ALA A 121 -2.22 -19.52 10.94
C ALA A 121 -2.15 -21.04 11.24
N GLN A 122 -2.94 -21.86 10.54
CA GLN A 122 -2.92 -23.32 10.62
C GLN A 122 -2.15 -24.02 9.48
N SER A 123 -1.61 -23.28 8.51
CA SER A 123 -0.97 -23.85 7.31
C SER A 123 0.57 -23.89 7.39
N VAL A 124 1.17 -23.41 8.47
CA VAL A 124 2.62 -23.49 8.70
C VAL A 124 2.85 -24.48 9.83
N ALA A 125 2.84 -25.77 9.48
CA ALA A 125 3.36 -26.88 10.29
C ALA A 125 4.24 -27.75 9.40
#